data_AF-A0A0Q4IPZ0-F1
#
_entry.id   AF-A0A0Q4IPZ0-F1
#
_cell.length_a   1.000
_cell.length_b   1.000
_cell.length_c   1.000
_cell.angle_alpha   90.00
_cell.angle_beta   90.00
_cell.angle_gamma   90.00
#
_symmetry.space_group_name_H-M   'P 1'
#
loop_
_entity.id
_entity.type
_entity.pdbx_description
1 polymer ?
#
loop_
_entity_poly.entity_id
_entity_poly.type
_entity_poly.pdbx_seq_one_letter_code
_entity_poly.pdbx_strand_id
1 'polypeptide(L)'
;MMASAPAAAAGELRGPGRFCGYAPIVDLVAGERIVTLEGGIHGGTFRWEGPWGVMTVDGVGWASRPGGRALPARTSGGAIRFAERRDKRGHVVAIWNGRRGAGYFRSDNRFTPGQLAAIDRVRLFQEGEEPSGCDLRTVFSWGDVG
;
A
#
# COMPACT_ATOMS: atom_id res chain seq x y z
N MET A 1 29.62 9.89 -10.93
CA MET A 1 29.48 8.83 -9.90
C MET A 1 27.99 8.64 -9.68
N MET A 2 27.43 7.47 -10.01
CA MET A 2 26.02 7.18 -9.72
C MET A 2 25.90 6.88 -8.22
N ALA A 3 25.27 7.78 -7.48
CA ALA A 3 24.93 7.55 -6.08
C ALA A 3 23.84 6.45 -6.04
N SER A 4 24.19 5.27 -5.55
CA SER A 4 23.24 4.23 -5.22
C SER A 4 22.40 4.72 -4.04
N ALA A 5 21.14 5.05 -4.28
CA ALA A 5 20.20 5.37 -3.21
C ALA A 5 20.15 4.18 -2.23
N PRO A 6 20.19 4.41 -0.90
CA PRO A 6 20.09 3.32 0.05
C PRO A 6 18.74 2.63 -0.14
N ALA A 7 18.77 1.31 -0.37
CA ALA A 7 17.57 0.50 -0.36
C ALA A 7 16.89 0.68 1.00
N ALA A 8 15.57 0.95 1.00
CA ALA A 8 14.80 1.04 2.24
C ALA A 8 15.03 -0.25 3.05
N ALA A 9 15.60 -0.13 4.26
CA ALA A 9 15.90 -1.28 5.11
C ALA A 9 14.62 -2.08 5.39
N ALA A 10 14.72 -3.41 5.35
CA ALA A 10 13.65 -4.29 5.78
C ALA A 10 13.25 -3.94 7.22
N GLY A 11 11.97 -3.67 7.44
CA GLY A 11 11.40 -3.17 8.68
C GLY A 11 10.09 -3.88 8.96
N GLU A 12 9.80 -4.07 10.24
CA GLU A 12 8.56 -4.68 10.71
C GLU A 12 7.80 -3.69 11.59
N LEU A 13 6.49 -3.62 11.42
CA LEU A 13 5.58 -2.90 12.31
C LEU A 13 4.47 -3.85 12.75
N ARG A 14 4.23 -3.94 14.06
CA ARG A 14 3.09 -4.64 14.65
C ARG A 14 2.06 -3.63 15.12
N GLY A 15 0.79 -3.93 14.93
CA GLY A 15 -0.29 -3.08 15.39
C GLY A 15 -0.48 -3.12 16.91
N PRO A 16 -0.99 -2.04 17.52
CA PRO A 16 -1.43 -0.81 16.87
C PRO A 16 -0.27 0.09 16.42
N GLY A 17 -0.40 0.73 15.26
CA GLY A 17 0.59 1.69 14.74
C GLY A 17 0.33 2.10 13.29
N ARG A 18 0.86 3.23 12.85
CA ARG A 18 0.72 3.75 11.47
C ARG A 18 1.94 3.40 10.62
N PHE A 19 1.69 2.65 9.56
CA PHE A 19 2.63 2.47 8.47
C PHE A 19 2.39 3.47 7.34
N CYS A 20 3.47 4.09 6.86
CA CYS A 20 3.47 4.99 5.71
C CYS A 20 4.38 4.41 4.61
N GLY A 21 3.78 3.63 3.72
CA GLY A 21 4.44 3.04 2.57
C GLY A 21 4.37 3.93 1.32
N TYR A 22 4.89 3.46 0.19
CA TYR A 22 4.84 4.17 -1.09
C TYR A 22 3.40 4.36 -1.58
N ALA A 23 2.72 5.43 -1.17
CA ALA A 23 1.29 5.72 -1.33
C ALA A 23 0.34 5.15 -0.26
N PRO A 24 0.30 3.84 0.09
CA PRO A 24 -0.55 3.34 1.16
C PRO A 24 -0.17 3.87 2.54
N ILE A 25 -1.15 4.43 3.24
CA ILE A 25 -1.12 4.64 4.69
C ILE A 25 -2.03 3.61 5.32
N VAL A 26 -1.45 2.81 6.21
CA VAL A 26 -2.15 1.74 6.92
C VAL A 26 -2.05 2.01 8.41
N ASP A 27 -3.19 2.27 9.04
CA ASP A 27 -3.31 2.32 10.50
C ASP A 27 -3.54 0.90 11.02
N LEU A 28 -2.48 0.17 11.38
CA LEU A 28 -2.59 -1.19 11.89
C LEU A 28 -3.39 -1.22 13.19
N VAL A 29 -4.26 -2.22 13.31
CA VAL A 29 -4.94 -2.55 14.57
C VAL A 29 -4.24 -3.71 15.28
N ALA A 30 -4.60 -3.97 16.54
CA ALA A 30 -4.04 -5.09 17.28
C ALA A 30 -4.22 -6.42 16.53
N GLY A 31 -3.16 -7.24 16.50
CA GLY A 31 -3.13 -8.51 15.78
C GLY A 31 -2.71 -8.41 14.31
N GLU A 32 -2.42 -7.22 13.80
CA GLU A 32 -1.89 -7.03 12.45
C GLU A 32 -0.39 -6.75 12.44
N ARG A 33 0.24 -7.01 11.29
CA ARG A 33 1.67 -6.86 11.09
C ARG A 33 2.00 -6.49 9.65
N ILE A 34 2.91 -5.55 9.47
CA ILE A 34 3.54 -5.25 8.18
C ILE A 34 5.01 -5.65 8.24
N VAL A 35 5.47 -6.31 7.18
CA VAL A 35 6.88 -6.60 6.92
C VAL A 35 7.22 -5.98 5.57
N THR A 36 8.10 -4.99 5.57
CA THR A 36 8.53 -4.34 4.33
C THR A 36 9.43 -5.31 3.56
N LEU A 37 9.25 -5.35 2.23
CA LEU A 37 9.98 -6.26 1.36
C LEU A 37 10.99 -5.47 0.53
N GLU A 38 10.58 -5.00 -0.64
CA GLU A 38 11.42 -4.29 -1.59
C GLU A 38 10.89 -2.86 -1.81
N GLY A 39 11.77 -1.94 -2.21
CA GLY A 39 11.39 -0.55 -2.49
C GLY A 39 12.31 0.08 -3.52
N GLY A 40 11.75 0.99 -4.32
CA GLY A 40 12.45 1.83 -5.28
C GLY A 40 11.90 3.26 -5.24
N ILE A 41 12.33 4.12 -6.17
CA ILE A 41 12.07 5.57 -6.09
C ILE A 41 10.57 5.94 -6.07
N HIS A 42 9.73 5.27 -6.86
CA HIS A 42 8.31 5.62 -6.99
C HIS A 42 7.35 4.61 -6.36
N GLY A 43 7.87 3.54 -5.76
CA GLY A 43 7.04 2.41 -5.34
C GLY A 43 7.76 1.44 -4.43
N GLY A 44 6.98 0.62 -3.73
CA GLY A 44 7.53 -0.43 -2.88
C GLY A 44 6.48 -1.44 -2.47
N THR A 45 6.97 -2.57 -2.00
CA THR A 45 6.18 -3.74 -1.67
C THR A 45 6.33 -4.08 -0.19
N PHE A 46 5.23 -4.51 0.42
CA PHE A 46 5.24 -5.04 1.77
C PHE A 46 4.26 -6.20 1.89
N ARG A 47 4.53 -7.10 2.84
CA ARG A 47 3.60 -8.13 3.25
C ARG A 47 2.78 -7.62 4.42
N TRP A 48 1.47 -7.76 4.34
CA TRP A 48 0.52 -7.37 5.36
C TRP A 48 -0.23 -8.58 5.88
N GLU A 49 -0.20 -8.77 7.18
CA GLU A 49 -0.77 -9.92 7.86
C GLU A 49 -1.75 -9.45 8.93
N GLY A 50 -2.80 -10.23 9.15
CA GLY A 50 -3.74 -10.03 10.23
C GLY A 50 -4.60 -11.28 10.48
N PRO A 51 -5.60 -11.22 11.36
CA PRO A 51 -6.53 -12.33 11.59
C PRO A 51 -7.28 -12.78 10.33
N TRP A 52 -7.37 -11.90 9.34
CA TRP A 52 -7.99 -12.14 8.03
C TRP A 52 -7.07 -12.83 7.01
N GLY A 53 -5.82 -13.15 7.38
CA GLY A 53 -4.84 -13.83 6.53
C GLY A 53 -3.68 -12.92 6.12
N VAL A 54 -3.17 -13.15 4.90
CA VAL A 54 -1.98 -12.47 4.37
C VAL A 54 -2.29 -11.85 3.02
N MET A 55 -1.71 -10.68 2.76
CA MET A 55 -1.70 -10.01 1.47
C MET A 55 -0.31 -9.47 1.15
N THR A 56 0.07 -9.50 -0.12
CA THR A 56 1.21 -8.73 -0.61
C THR A 56 0.69 -7.44 -1.22
N VAL A 57 1.26 -6.31 -0.83
CA VAL A 57 0.80 -4.98 -1.23
C VAL A 57 1.90 -4.27 -1.99
N ASP A 58 1.60 -3.85 -3.22
CA ASP A 58 2.46 -2.92 -3.96
C ASP A 58 1.85 -1.52 -3.90
N GLY A 59 2.60 -0.59 -3.32
CA GLY A 59 2.27 0.84 -3.32
C GLY A 59 3.01 1.58 -4.43
N VAL A 60 2.33 2.51 -5.11
CA VAL A 60 2.91 3.36 -6.15
C VAL A 60 2.44 4.81 -5.98
N GLY A 61 3.39 5.73 -5.75
CA GLY A 61 3.14 7.17 -5.55
C GLY A 61 2.93 7.98 -6.84
N TRP A 62 3.35 7.41 -7.98
CA TRP A 62 3.20 7.97 -9.33
C TRP A 62 2.58 6.94 -10.31
N ALA A 63 1.32 6.61 -10.09
CA ALA A 63 0.57 5.66 -10.90
C ALA A 63 -0.43 6.35 -11.83
N SER A 64 -0.60 5.78 -13.02
CA SER A 64 -1.82 5.96 -13.80
C SER A 64 -3.00 5.24 -13.13
N ARG A 65 -4.23 5.61 -13.52
CA ARG A 65 -5.45 4.94 -13.06
C ARG A 65 -5.34 3.41 -13.26
N PRO A 66 -5.61 2.58 -12.24
CA PRO A 66 -5.66 1.14 -12.40
C PRO A 66 -6.70 0.70 -13.43
N GLY A 67 -6.39 -0.37 -14.17
CA GLY A 67 -7.34 -0.99 -15.09
C GLY A 67 -8.43 -1.78 -14.37
N GLY A 68 -9.47 -2.15 -15.12
CA GLY A 68 -10.59 -2.96 -14.62
C GLY A 68 -11.80 -2.12 -14.20
N ARG A 69 -12.81 -2.80 -13.66
CA ARG A 69 -14.09 -2.17 -13.28
C ARG A 69 -13.96 -1.46 -11.94
N ALA A 70 -14.09 -0.14 -11.94
CA ALA A 70 -14.22 0.63 -10.71
C ALA A 70 -15.55 0.32 -10.01
N LEU A 71 -15.51 0.21 -8.68
CA LEU A 71 -16.71 0.08 -7.87
C LEU A 71 -17.30 1.48 -7.58
N PRO A 72 -18.63 1.61 -7.47
CA PRO A 72 -19.28 2.90 -7.30
C PRO A 72 -19.01 3.52 -5.93
N ALA A 73 -18.90 2.70 -4.89
CA ALA A 73 -18.61 3.17 -3.54
C ALA A 73 -17.11 3.45 -3.35
N ARG A 74 -16.81 4.54 -2.64
CA ARG A 74 -15.46 4.81 -2.14
C ARG A 74 -15.13 3.92 -0.95
N THR A 75 -13.85 3.65 -0.76
CA THR A 75 -13.37 3.03 0.46
C THR A 75 -13.56 3.97 1.65
N SER A 76 -13.53 3.46 2.88
CA SER A 76 -13.57 4.34 4.08
C SER A 76 -12.32 5.22 4.18
N GLY A 77 -11.21 4.81 3.56
CA GLY A 77 -10.03 5.64 3.33
C GLY A 77 -10.13 6.64 2.16
N GLY A 78 -11.29 6.75 1.50
CA GLY A 78 -11.59 7.74 0.44
C GLY A 78 -11.16 7.36 -0.98
N ALA A 79 -10.54 6.18 -1.17
CA ALA A 79 -10.04 5.74 -2.47
C ALA A 79 -11.15 5.15 -3.36
N ILE A 80 -10.91 5.14 -4.68
CA ILE A 80 -11.67 4.33 -5.63
C ILE A 80 -11.16 2.89 -5.51
N ARG A 81 -12.02 1.94 -5.17
CA ARG A 81 -11.70 0.51 -5.23
C ARG A 81 -12.11 -0.07 -6.58
N PHE A 82 -11.29 -0.96 -7.10
CA PHE A 82 -11.58 -1.72 -8.31
C PHE A 82 -12.03 -3.13 -7.94
N ALA A 83 -12.95 -3.70 -8.73
CA ALA A 83 -13.40 -5.07 -8.55
C ALA A 83 -12.21 -6.03 -8.62
N GLU A 84 -12.26 -7.10 -7.83
CA GLU A 84 -11.27 -8.16 -7.87
C GLU A 84 -11.11 -8.69 -9.30
N ARG A 85 -9.87 -8.88 -9.72
CA ARG A 85 -9.52 -9.60 -10.95
C ARG A 85 -8.44 -10.64 -10.66
N ARG A 86 -8.29 -11.61 -11.57
CA ARG A 86 -7.18 -12.56 -11.54
C ARG A 86 -6.10 -12.14 -12.53
N ASP A 87 -4.84 -12.27 -12.15
CA ASP A 87 -3.71 -12.21 -13.06
C ASP A 87 -2.70 -13.35 -12.81
N LYS A 88 -1.53 -13.26 -13.44
CA LYS A 88 -0.48 -14.28 -13.36
C LYS A 88 0.04 -14.52 -11.94
N ARG A 89 -0.17 -13.57 -11.01
CA ARG A 89 0.30 -13.59 -9.63
C ARG A 89 -0.83 -13.81 -8.61
N GLY A 90 -2.01 -14.23 -9.06
CA GLY A 90 -3.15 -14.54 -8.19
C GLY A 90 -4.29 -13.55 -8.32
N HIS A 91 -5.02 -13.33 -7.23
CA HIS A 91 -6.13 -12.40 -7.15
C HIS A 91 -5.60 -11.02 -6.78
N VAL A 92 -6.12 -9.96 -7.43
CA VAL A 92 -5.72 -8.59 -7.18
C VAL A 92 -6.91 -7.66 -7.03
N VAL A 93 -6.85 -6.82 -6.02
CA VAL A 93 -7.71 -5.66 -5.81
C VAL A 93 -6.82 -4.42 -5.87
N ALA A 94 -7.27 -3.38 -6.57
CA ALA A 94 -6.57 -2.10 -6.61
C ALA A 94 -7.40 -1.02 -5.93
N ILE A 95 -6.73 -0.06 -5.30
CA ILE A 95 -7.31 1.20 -4.88
C ILE A 95 -6.53 2.37 -5.50
N TRP A 96 -7.22 3.48 -5.77
CA TRP A 96 -6.63 4.67 -6.39
C TRP A 96 -7.21 5.94 -5.78
N ASN A 97 -6.36 6.94 -5.50
CA ASN A 97 -6.81 8.20 -4.90
C ASN A 97 -7.50 9.16 -5.90
N GLY A 98 -7.65 8.76 -7.17
CA GLY A 98 -8.20 9.61 -8.22
C GLY A 98 -7.17 10.51 -8.90
N ARG A 99 -5.90 10.41 -8.48
CA ARG A 99 -4.79 11.23 -8.98
C ARG A 99 -3.60 10.32 -9.31
N ARG A 100 -2.56 10.27 -8.46
CA ARG A 100 -1.32 9.51 -8.73
C ARG A 100 -1.01 8.42 -7.70
N GLY A 101 -1.70 8.36 -6.57
CA GLY A 101 -1.47 7.33 -5.56
C GLY A 101 -2.29 6.07 -5.85
N ALA A 102 -1.64 4.91 -5.91
CA ALA A 102 -2.31 3.62 -6.07
C ALA A 102 -1.75 2.56 -5.12
N GLY A 103 -2.61 1.62 -4.70
CA GLY A 103 -2.23 0.43 -3.95
C GLY A 103 -2.81 -0.82 -4.63
N TYR A 104 -1.98 -1.85 -4.80
CA TYR A 104 -2.36 -3.13 -5.39
C TYR A 104 -2.18 -4.24 -4.35
N PHE A 105 -3.30 -4.82 -3.93
CA PHE A 105 -3.33 -5.89 -2.93
C PHE A 105 -3.44 -7.22 -3.66
N ARG A 106 -2.60 -8.19 -3.29
CA ARG A 106 -2.59 -9.53 -3.88
C ARG A 106 -2.78 -10.60 -2.83
N SER A 107 -3.48 -11.65 -3.24
CA SER A 107 -3.75 -12.86 -2.47
C SER A 107 -3.74 -14.07 -3.42
N ASP A 108 -3.27 -15.21 -2.94
CA ASP A 108 -3.28 -16.46 -3.72
C ASP A 108 -4.72 -16.98 -3.94
N ASN A 109 -5.62 -16.64 -3.02
CA ASN A 109 -7.04 -16.98 -3.06
C ASN A 109 -7.89 -15.73 -3.29
N ARG A 110 -9.17 -15.93 -3.63
CA ARG A 110 -10.17 -14.85 -3.66
C ARG A 110 -10.16 -14.06 -2.36
N PHE A 111 -10.40 -12.76 -2.46
CA PHE A 111 -10.40 -11.90 -1.29
C PHE A 111 -11.57 -12.25 -0.38
N THR A 112 -11.25 -12.50 0.89
CA THR A 112 -12.25 -12.69 1.94
C THR A 112 -12.88 -11.35 2.32
N PRO A 113 -14.08 -11.35 2.93
CA PRO A 113 -14.67 -10.12 3.46
C PRO A 113 -13.74 -9.40 4.45
N GLY A 114 -12.96 -10.13 5.25
CA GLY A 114 -11.98 -9.55 6.19
C GLY A 114 -10.84 -8.83 5.47
N GLN A 115 -10.28 -9.41 4.42
CA GLN A 115 -9.26 -8.75 3.59
C GLN A 115 -9.82 -7.51 2.89
N LEU A 116 -11.04 -7.58 2.35
CA LEU A 116 -11.70 -6.43 1.72
C LEU A 116 -11.96 -5.29 2.70
N ALA A 117 -12.37 -5.61 3.94
CA ALA A 117 -12.54 -4.63 5.00
C ALA A 117 -11.20 -3.99 5.42
N ALA A 118 -10.12 -4.77 5.45
CA ALA A 118 -8.78 -4.25 5.69
C ALA A 118 -8.32 -3.31 4.56
N ILE A 119 -8.58 -3.65 3.30
CA ILE A 119 -8.31 -2.77 2.16
C ILE A 119 -9.12 -1.46 2.25
N ASP A 120 -10.37 -1.53 2.67
CA ASP A 120 -11.27 -0.38 2.64
C ASP A 120 -10.80 0.78 3.56
N ARG A 121 -10.10 0.48 4.63
CA ARG A 121 -9.55 1.50 5.54
C ARG A 121 -8.20 2.08 5.10
N VAL A 122 -7.59 1.57 4.04
CA VAL A 122 -6.32 2.10 3.55
C VAL A 122 -6.54 3.48 2.93
N ARG A 123 -5.73 4.45 3.39
CA ARG A 123 -5.65 5.78 2.78
C ARG A 123 -4.51 5.81 1.78
N LEU A 124 -4.62 6.69 0.81
CA LEU A 124 -3.58 6.88 -0.21
C LEU A 124 -3.13 8.35 -0.24
N PHE A 125 -1.82 8.55 -0.22
CA PHE A 125 -1.19 9.80 -0.64
C PHE A 125 -0.49 9.58 -1.99
N GLN A 126 0.08 10.66 -2.54
CA GLN A 126 0.84 10.63 -3.79
C GLN A 126 2.18 11.35 -3.64
N GLU A 127 3.05 11.19 -4.64
CA GLU A 127 4.32 11.92 -4.69
C GLU A 127 4.11 13.45 -4.55
N GLY A 128 4.95 14.08 -3.72
CA GLY A 128 4.83 15.49 -3.33
C GLY A 128 4.00 15.75 -2.07
N GLU A 129 3.29 14.74 -1.55
CA GLU A 129 2.62 14.80 -0.25
C GLU A 129 3.47 14.14 0.84
N GLU A 130 3.41 14.67 2.06
CA GLU A 130 4.13 14.12 3.20
C GLU A 130 3.15 13.50 4.20
N PRO A 131 3.12 12.16 4.34
CA PRO A 131 2.30 11.51 5.36
C PRO A 131 2.91 11.74 6.75
N SER A 132 2.06 12.01 7.74
CA SER A 132 2.48 12.32 9.11
C SER A 132 2.03 11.27 10.14
N GLY A 133 2.73 11.26 11.28
CA GLY A 133 2.46 10.36 12.41
C GLY A 133 2.77 8.90 12.10
N CYS A 134 3.81 8.63 11.31
CA CYS A 134 4.20 7.30 10.89
C CYS A 134 5.10 6.65 11.94
N ASP A 135 4.72 5.48 12.45
CA ASP A 135 5.57 4.65 13.30
C ASP A 135 6.62 3.88 12.48
N LEU A 136 6.29 3.57 11.22
CA LEU A 136 7.23 3.04 10.23
C LEU A 136 6.99 3.71 8.87
N ARG A 137 8.06 4.22 8.26
CA ARG A 137 8.06 4.90 6.95
C ARG A 137 8.99 4.17 5.98
N THR A 138 8.51 3.88 4.78
CA THR A 138 9.37 3.37 3.69
C THR A 138 9.48 4.30 2.51
N VAL A 139 8.74 5.42 2.49
CA VAL A 139 8.86 6.40 1.41
C VAL A 139 10.11 7.24 1.52
N PHE A 140 10.72 7.46 0.37
CA PHE A 140 11.82 8.40 0.20
C PHE A 140 11.36 9.81 0.59
N SER A 141 12.14 10.50 1.44
CA SER A 141 11.98 11.93 1.66
C SER A 141 12.70 12.66 0.53
N TRP A 142 11.98 13.44 -0.26
CA TRP A 142 12.57 14.27 -1.33
C TRP A 142 13.45 15.42 -0.78
N GLY A 143 13.56 15.57 0.55
CA GLY A 143 14.38 16.57 1.22
C GLY A 143 15.82 16.16 1.54
N ASP A 144 16.21 14.90 1.29
CA ASP A 144 17.57 14.40 1.61
C ASP A 144 18.55 14.45 0.42
N VAL A 145 18.15 15.08 -0.69
CA VAL A 145 19.07 15.47 -1.77
C VAL A 145 19.52 16.92 -1.53
N GLY A 146 20.41 17.07 -0.55
CA GLY A 146 21.27 18.25 -0.44
C GLY A 146 22.36 18.25 -1.51
#